data_AF-A0A4E0QIM2-F1
#
_entry.id   AF-A0A4E0QIM2-F1
#
_cell.length_a   1.000
_cell.length_b   1.000
_cell.length_c   1.000
_cell.angle_alpha   90.00
_cell.angle_beta   90.00
_cell.angle_gamma   90.00
#
_symmetry.space_group_name_H-M   'P 1'
#
loop_
_entity.id
_entity.type
_entity.pdbx_description
1 polymer ?
#
loop_
_entity_poly.entity_id
_entity_poly.type
_entity_poly.pdbx_seq_one_letter_code
_entity_poly.pdbx_strand_id
1 'polypeptide(L)'
;MEIFDCLFDRRKSNILECVLGRNHLNNLKSVLNVHIMEYLQSNKPESLKYIKFIYDLNNRVSDEELSKLPKYDTSNKEVVVVSNNRMGSACKVIKRQGFVGYDTESKPVFKKGVPQNRIAIIQIATREKCFIFQMGRLNNISPLLELLSCGDIRKIGVGIRDDNRKIFQNFGCKVSNAVDLSEVFQEVCNQRMVGSKQMVARVLKKNLVKKRKISISNWEVKSLSLQQIQYASDDAFSALEVFLKLRNLFIQFRHFTPNGVLSLLAVE
;
A
#
# COMPACT_ATOMS: atom_id res chain seq x y z
N MET A 1 -22.44 8.35 2.43
CA MET A 1 -21.36 9.26 2.84
C MET A 1 -22.03 10.43 3.50
N GLU A 2 -21.75 10.67 4.76
CA GLU A 2 -22.19 11.88 5.43
C GLU A 2 -21.07 12.92 5.32
N ILE A 3 -21.37 14.07 4.70
CA ILE A 3 -20.38 15.13 4.50
C ILE A 3 -19.89 15.69 5.83
N PHE A 4 -20.74 15.62 6.86
CA PHE A 4 -20.38 16.00 8.21
C PHE A 4 -19.17 15.21 8.72
N ASP A 5 -19.16 13.89 8.51
CA ASP A 5 -18.06 13.02 8.93
C ASP A 5 -16.80 13.23 8.07
N CYS A 6 -16.90 13.94 6.93
CA CYS A 6 -15.75 14.38 6.14
C CYS A 6 -15.14 15.68 6.68
N LEU A 7 -15.97 16.55 7.27
CA LEU A 7 -15.60 17.88 7.73
C LEU A 7 -15.14 17.89 9.20
N PHE A 8 -15.67 16.98 10.01
CA PHE A 8 -15.43 16.93 11.45
C PHE A 8 -14.84 15.58 11.87
N ASP A 9 -13.67 15.63 12.51
CA ASP A 9 -13.11 14.45 13.16
C ASP A 9 -13.92 14.05 14.41
N ARG A 10 -13.60 12.89 15.00
CA ARG A 10 -14.29 12.35 16.18
C ARG A 10 -14.16 13.26 17.41
N ARG A 11 -13.04 13.97 17.59
CA ARG A 11 -12.86 14.88 18.73
C ARG A 11 -13.78 16.08 18.59
N LYS A 12 -13.80 16.71 17.43
CA LYS A 12 -14.71 17.83 17.13
C LYS A 12 -16.17 17.39 17.24
N SER A 13 -16.50 16.21 16.73
CA SER A 13 -17.85 15.64 16.82
C SER A 13 -18.30 15.42 18.27
N ASN A 14 -17.41 14.90 19.13
CA ASN A 14 -17.71 14.72 20.56
C ASN A 14 -17.92 16.06 21.27
N ILE A 15 -17.12 17.08 20.97
CA ILE A 15 -17.31 18.43 21.53
C ILE A 15 -18.70 18.97 21.13
N LEU A 16 -19.06 18.83 19.85
CA LEU A 16 -20.38 19.27 19.37
C LEU A 16 -21.53 18.48 20.03
N GLU A 17 -21.35 17.17 20.28
CA GLU A 17 -22.33 16.36 21.01
C GLU A 17 -22.49 16.85 22.45
N CYS A 18 -21.39 17.20 23.14
CA CYS A 18 -21.44 17.75 24.49
C CYS A 18 -22.16 19.10 24.57
N VAL A 19 -21.99 19.96 23.56
CA VAL A 19 -22.59 21.31 23.53
C VAL A 19 -24.07 21.27 23.11
N LEU A 20 -24.40 20.50 22.09
CA LEU A 20 -25.73 20.51 21.46
C LEU A 20 -26.67 19.43 22.01
N GLY A 21 -26.10 18.37 22.58
CA GLY A 21 -26.81 17.12 22.82
C GLY A 21 -26.99 16.30 21.53
N ARG A 22 -27.09 14.98 21.69
CA ARG A 22 -27.10 14.00 20.57
C ARG A 22 -28.20 14.28 19.53
N ASN A 23 -29.41 14.60 19.97
CA ASN A 23 -30.54 14.82 19.05
C ASN A 23 -30.33 16.05 18.16
N HIS A 24 -29.91 17.18 18.74
CA HIS A 24 -29.64 18.40 17.95
C HIS A 24 -28.43 18.23 17.05
N LEU A 25 -27.39 17.49 17.48
CA LEU A 25 -26.27 17.16 16.61
C LEU A 25 -26.73 16.32 15.40
N ASN A 26 -27.57 15.31 15.60
CA ASN A 26 -28.11 14.51 14.50
C ASN A 26 -28.94 15.35 13.52
N ASN A 27 -29.76 16.27 14.02
CA ASN A 27 -30.49 17.21 13.16
C ASN A 27 -29.54 18.11 12.36
N LEU A 28 -28.50 18.66 13.01
CA LEU A 28 -27.48 19.46 12.34
C LEU A 28 -26.74 18.67 11.26
N LYS A 29 -26.36 17.42 11.56
CA LYS A 29 -25.74 16.50 10.58
C LYS A 29 -26.63 16.33 9.36
N SER A 30 -27.93 16.06 9.57
CA SER A 30 -28.90 15.87 8.49
C SER A 30 -29.02 17.12 7.60
N VAL A 31 -29.22 18.29 8.21
CA VAL A 31 -29.38 19.57 7.50
C VAL A 31 -28.13 19.93 6.70
N LEU A 32 -26.94 19.84 7.32
CA LEU A 32 -25.67 20.11 6.63
C LEU A 32 -25.46 19.12 5.49
N ASN A 33 -25.80 17.85 5.69
CA ASN A 33 -25.61 16.83 4.67
C ASN A 33 -26.49 17.10 3.45
N VAL A 34 -27.77 17.44 3.61
CA VAL A 34 -28.67 17.75 2.49
C VAL A 34 -28.16 18.98 1.73
N HIS A 35 -28.03 20.12 2.40
CA HIS A 35 -27.78 21.38 1.70
C HIS A 35 -26.37 21.48 1.10
N ILE A 36 -25.34 20.97 1.78
CA ILE A 36 -23.98 20.97 1.21
C ILE A 36 -23.92 20.02 0.01
N MET A 37 -24.56 18.85 0.09
CA MET A 37 -24.56 17.91 -1.04
C MET A 37 -25.29 18.48 -2.25
N GLU A 38 -26.48 19.06 -2.08
CA GLU A 38 -27.23 19.73 -3.16
C GLU A 38 -26.40 20.85 -3.80
N TYR A 39 -25.77 21.69 -2.98
CA TYR A 39 -24.93 22.79 -3.47
C TYR A 39 -23.74 22.26 -4.28
N LEU A 40 -23.00 21.28 -3.75
CA LEU A 40 -21.82 20.72 -4.42
C LEU A 40 -22.19 19.99 -5.71
N GLN A 41 -23.30 19.25 -5.73
CA GLN A 41 -23.78 18.58 -6.94
C GLN A 41 -24.11 19.58 -8.04
N SER A 42 -24.78 20.68 -7.69
CA SER A 42 -25.24 21.67 -8.66
C SER A 42 -24.13 22.61 -9.13
N ASN A 43 -23.15 22.94 -8.26
CA ASN A 43 -22.20 24.02 -8.52
C ASN A 43 -20.73 23.58 -8.60
N LYS A 44 -20.34 22.48 -7.92
CA LYS A 44 -18.95 22.02 -7.79
C LYS A 44 -18.84 20.48 -7.83
N PRO A 45 -19.31 19.81 -8.89
CA PRO A 45 -19.40 18.36 -8.94
C PRO A 45 -18.03 17.66 -8.82
N GLU A 46 -16.94 18.31 -9.23
CA GLU A 46 -15.58 17.79 -9.07
C GLU A 46 -15.11 17.78 -7.62
N SER A 47 -15.42 18.84 -6.85
CA SER A 47 -15.13 18.88 -5.42
C SER A 47 -15.86 17.77 -4.67
N LEU A 48 -17.09 17.44 -5.09
CA LEU A 48 -17.83 16.32 -4.51
C LEU A 48 -17.15 14.98 -4.78
N LYS A 49 -16.65 14.76 -6.02
CA LYS A 49 -15.89 13.55 -6.36
C LYS A 49 -14.63 13.43 -5.50
N TYR A 50 -13.92 14.55 -5.26
CA TYR A 50 -12.74 14.58 -4.39
C TYR A 50 -13.10 14.26 -2.93
N ILE A 51 -14.11 14.91 -2.37
CA ILE A 51 -14.59 14.64 -1.00
C ILE A 51 -14.97 13.16 -0.85
N LYS A 52 -15.70 12.61 -1.82
CA LYS A 52 -16.07 11.20 -1.84
C LYS A 52 -14.85 10.27 -1.89
N PHE A 53 -13.85 10.62 -2.69
CA PHE A 53 -12.59 9.90 -2.74
C PHE A 53 -11.85 9.91 -1.39
N ILE A 54 -11.69 11.08 -0.77
CA ILE A 54 -11.05 11.20 0.55
C ILE A 54 -11.83 10.45 1.63
N TYR A 55 -13.16 10.54 1.62
CA TYR A 55 -14.03 9.78 2.52
C TYR A 55 -13.80 8.27 2.36
N ASP A 56 -13.80 7.76 1.13
CA ASP A 56 -13.58 6.35 0.86
C ASP A 56 -12.17 5.87 1.28
N LEU A 57 -11.15 6.73 1.20
CA LEU A 57 -9.82 6.43 1.72
C LEU A 57 -9.76 6.39 3.25
N ASN A 58 -10.48 7.29 3.91
CA ASN A 58 -10.50 7.39 5.38
C ASN A 58 -11.26 6.23 6.03
N ASN A 59 -12.33 5.76 5.40
CA ASN A 59 -13.21 4.79 6.01
C ASN A 59 -12.68 3.36 5.87
N ARG A 60 -12.59 2.68 7.02
CA ARG A 60 -12.26 1.27 7.07
C ARG A 60 -13.39 0.45 6.47
N VAL A 61 -13.04 -0.48 5.60
CA VAL A 61 -13.98 -1.46 5.04
C VAL A 61 -14.10 -2.61 6.05
N SER A 62 -15.32 -2.93 6.49
CA SER A 62 -15.57 -4.04 7.42
C SER A 62 -15.27 -5.39 6.78
N ASP A 63 -15.12 -6.46 7.56
CA ASP A 63 -14.89 -7.79 6.98
C ASP A 63 -16.11 -8.31 6.20
N GLU A 64 -17.33 -7.88 6.57
CA GLU A 64 -18.58 -8.15 5.83
C GLU A 64 -18.65 -7.41 4.50
N GLU A 65 -18.14 -6.17 4.44
CA GLU A 65 -18.04 -5.42 3.19
C GLU A 65 -16.93 -5.98 2.29
N LEU A 66 -15.78 -6.35 2.88
CA LEU A 66 -14.67 -6.97 2.17
C LEU A 66 -15.08 -8.27 1.48
N SER A 67 -15.93 -9.09 2.12
CA SER A 67 -16.39 -10.35 1.54
C SER A 67 -17.25 -10.16 0.29
N LYS A 68 -17.87 -8.99 0.13
CA LYS A 68 -18.69 -8.60 -1.03
C LYS A 68 -17.88 -8.00 -2.17
N LEU A 69 -16.64 -7.55 -1.92
CA LEU A 69 -15.79 -7.00 -2.97
C LEU A 69 -15.26 -8.11 -3.90
N PRO A 70 -15.05 -7.81 -5.20
CA PRO A 70 -14.38 -8.72 -6.11
C PRO A 70 -12.98 -9.06 -5.58
N LYS A 71 -12.54 -10.31 -5.75
CA LYS A 71 -11.22 -10.74 -5.30
C LYS A 71 -10.14 -9.95 -6.04
N TYR A 72 -9.08 -9.60 -5.32
CA TYR A 72 -7.84 -9.15 -5.94
C TYR A 72 -7.21 -10.36 -6.65
N ASP A 73 -7.07 -10.25 -7.97
CA ASP A 73 -6.64 -11.35 -8.83
C ASP A 73 -5.47 -10.89 -9.70
N THR A 74 -4.39 -11.66 -9.65
CA THR A 74 -3.15 -11.49 -10.42
C THR A 74 -2.88 -12.71 -11.30
N SER A 75 -3.88 -13.55 -11.55
CA SER A 75 -3.79 -14.76 -12.39
C SER A 75 -3.28 -14.47 -13.81
N ASN A 76 -3.49 -13.26 -14.32
CA ASN A 76 -3.01 -12.80 -15.62
C ASN A 76 -1.59 -12.19 -15.58
N LYS A 77 -0.94 -12.16 -14.42
CA LYS A 77 0.41 -11.64 -14.24
C LYS A 77 1.43 -12.77 -14.21
N GLU A 78 2.63 -12.50 -14.67
CA GLU A 78 3.73 -13.47 -14.62
C GLU A 78 4.46 -13.38 -13.27
N VAL A 79 4.76 -14.52 -12.66
CA VAL A 79 5.60 -14.58 -11.45
C VAL A 79 6.84 -15.41 -11.73
N VAL A 80 8.00 -14.81 -11.49
CA VAL A 80 9.31 -15.38 -11.80
C VAL A 80 10.12 -15.53 -10.52
N VAL A 81 10.31 -16.77 -10.06
CA VAL A 81 11.32 -17.07 -9.04
C VAL A 81 12.70 -17.02 -9.72
N VAL A 82 13.53 -16.07 -9.30
CA VAL A 82 14.78 -15.74 -9.99
C VAL A 82 15.87 -16.72 -9.64
N SER A 83 16.39 -17.41 -10.66
CA SER A 83 17.58 -18.27 -10.57
C SER A 83 18.86 -17.48 -10.86
N ASN A 84 20.01 -18.03 -10.49
CA ASN A 84 21.34 -17.42 -10.69
C ASN A 84 21.58 -16.94 -12.14
N ASN A 85 21.25 -17.77 -13.14
CA ASN A 85 21.42 -17.42 -14.56
C ASN A 85 20.42 -16.36 -15.07
N ARG A 86 19.32 -16.12 -14.36
CA ARG A 86 18.30 -15.12 -14.72
C ARG A 86 18.46 -13.79 -13.99
N MET A 87 19.32 -13.71 -12.98
CA MET A 87 19.57 -12.51 -12.16
C MET A 87 19.77 -11.23 -13.00
N GLY A 88 20.72 -11.24 -13.93
CA GLY A 88 21.02 -10.08 -14.76
C GLY A 88 19.84 -9.66 -15.66
N SER A 89 19.13 -10.63 -16.25
CA SER A 89 17.95 -10.34 -17.09
C SER A 89 16.79 -9.76 -16.27
N ALA A 90 16.52 -10.30 -15.08
CA ALA A 90 15.48 -9.81 -14.18
C ALA A 90 15.78 -8.36 -13.77
N CYS A 91 16.99 -8.07 -13.32
CA CYS A 91 17.39 -6.71 -12.92
C CYS A 91 17.31 -5.72 -14.08
N LYS A 92 17.69 -6.12 -15.31
CA LYS A 92 17.55 -5.28 -16.51
C LYS A 92 16.09 -4.93 -16.81
N VAL A 93 15.16 -5.88 -16.66
CA VAL A 93 13.72 -5.62 -16.86
C VAL A 93 13.18 -4.65 -15.81
N ILE A 94 13.55 -4.87 -14.53
CA ILE A 94 13.11 -4.02 -13.42
C ILE A 94 13.69 -2.60 -13.56
N LYS A 95 14.96 -2.45 -13.91
CA LYS A 95 15.62 -1.14 -14.03
C LYS A 95 15.01 -0.23 -15.09
N ARG A 96 14.30 -0.80 -16.08
CA ARG A 96 13.58 -0.04 -17.12
C ARG A 96 12.23 0.51 -16.65
N GLN A 97 11.81 0.20 -15.43
CA GLN A 97 10.54 0.67 -14.88
C GLN A 97 10.75 1.94 -14.06
N GLY A 98 9.87 2.95 -14.19
CA GLY A 98 9.91 4.12 -13.30
C GLY A 98 9.40 3.82 -11.89
N PHE A 99 8.43 2.90 -11.77
CA PHE A 99 7.79 2.53 -10.51
C PHE A 99 7.72 1.00 -10.40
N VAL A 100 8.08 0.46 -9.24
CA VAL A 100 8.01 -0.97 -8.95
C VAL A 100 7.42 -1.22 -7.57
N GLY A 101 6.61 -2.25 -7.44
CA GLY A 101 6.16 -2.77 -6.15
C GLY A 101 7.30 -3.53 -5.48
N TYR A 102 7.38 -3.48 -4.16
CA TYR A 102 8.50 -4.00 -3.39
C TYR A 102 8.05 -4.43 -2.00
N ASP A 103 8.49 -5.61 -1.58
CA ASP A 103 8.28 -6.15 -0.24
C ASP A 103 9.42 -7.10 0.16
N THR A 104 9.42 -7.57 1.40
CA THR A 104 10.35 -8.63 1.86
C THR A 104 9.67 -9.62 2.80
N GLU A 105 10.18 -10.85 2.85
CA GLU A 105 9.70 -11.85 3.82
C GLU A 105 10.87 -12.55 4.53
N SER A 106 10.64 -12.91 5.79
CA SER A 106 11.63 -13.55 6.66
C SER A 106 10.98 -14.69 7.43
N LYS A 107 11.74 -15.73 7.80
CA LYS A 107 11.23 -16.76 8.71
C LYS A 107 10.85 -16.12 10.05
N PRO A 108 9.64 -16.33 10.59
CA PRO A 108 9.25 -15.69 11.84
C PRO A 108 9.99 -16.27 13.04
N VAL A 109 10.13 -15.44 14.07
CA VAL A 109 10.67 -15.81 15.38
C VAL A 109 9.57 -15.61 16.41
N PHE A 110 9.14 -16.69 17.06
CA PHE A 110 8.01 -16.66 18.01
C PHE A 110 8.44 -16.45 19.47
N LYS A 111 9.74 -16.59 19.77
CA LYS A 111 10.28 -16.43 21.13
C LYS A 111 10.64 -14.96 21.38
N LYS A 112 10.05 -14.36 22.41
CA LYS A 112 10.34 -12.98 22.83
C LYS A 112 11.83 -12.84 23.19
N GLY A 113 12.46 -11.76 22.73
CA GLY A 113 13.87 -11.45 23.00
C GLY A 113 14.87 -12.12 22.05
N VAL A 114 14.43 -12.98 21.13
CA VAL A 114 15.31 -13.52 20.08
C VAL A 114 15.35 -12.54 18.90
N PRO A 115 16.54 -12.23 18.35
CA PRO A 115 16.67 -11.39 17.16
C PRO A 115 15.85 -11.92 15.98
N GLN A 116 15.31 -11.03 15.15
CA GLN A 116 14.60 -11.43 13.95
C GLN A 116 15.57 -12.10 12.95
N ASN A 117 15.04 -13.07 12.18
CA ASN A 117 15.81 -13.72 11.14
C ASN A 117 16.15 -12.73 10.00
N ARG A 118 17.15 -13.11 9.21
CA ARG A 118 17.53 -12.38 8.00
C ARG A 118 16.39 -12.43 6.98
N ILE A 119 16.41 -11.46 6.06
CA ILE A 119 15.53 -11.46 4.90
C ILE A 119 15.76 -12.73 4.09
N ALA A 120 14.71 -13.52 3.93
CA ALA A 120 14.73 -14.78 3.20
C ALA A 120 14.43 -14.56 1.72
N ILE A 121 13.46 -13.69 1.41
CA ILE A 121 13.11 -13.32 0.04
C ILE A 121 12.88 -11.82 -0.10
N ILE A 122 13.14 -11.30 -1.30
CA ILE A 122 12.78 -9.95 -1.74
C ILE A 122 11.89 -10.09 -2.97
N GLN A 123 10.76 -9.40 -3.00
CA GLN A 123 9.87 -9.38 -4.17
C GLN A 123 9.92 -8.01 -4.83
N ILE A 124 9.97 -7.99 -6.16
CA ILE A 124 9.86 -6.75 -6.95
C ILE A 124 8.88 -6.94 -8.09
N ALA A 125 7.79 -6.19 -8.07
CA ALA A 125 6.74 -6.21 -9.07
C ALA A 125 6.87 -5.05 -10.06
N THR A 126 6.85 -5.35 -11.35
CA THR A 126 6.51 -4.40 -12.41
C THR A 126 5.00 -4.41 -12.63
N ARG A 127 4.51 -3.72 -13.67
CA ARG A 127 3.08 -3.81 -14.03
C ARG A 127 2.65 -5.20 -14.49
N GLU A 128 3.57 -6.01 -14.98
CA GLU A 128 3.25 -7.28 -15.66
C GLU A 128 3.88 -8.49 -15.00
N LYS A 129 5.04 -8.31 -14.34
CA LYS A 129 5.83 -9.39 -13.78
C LYS A 129 6.20 -9.13 -12.34
N CYS A 130 6.14 -10.16 -11.49
CA CYS A 130 6.75 -10.12 -10.16
C CYS A 130 7.98 -11.04 -10.12
N PHE A 131 9.11 -10.49 -9.71
CA PHE A 131 10.36 -11.21 -9.53
C PHE A 131 10.55 -11.51 -8.05
N ILE A 132 10.75 -12.79 -7.71
CA ILE A 132 11.01 -13.24 -6.34
C ILE A 132 12.45 -13.71 -6.25
N PHE A 133 13.23 -13.02 -5.42
CA PHE A 133 14.64 -13.31 -5.18
C PHE A 133 14.78 -14.07 -3.86
N GLN A 134 15.05 -15.38 -3.92
CA GLN A 134 15.34 -16.18 -2.73
C GLN A 134 16.81 -16.01 -2.31
N MET A 135 17.06 -15.21 -1.28
CA MET A 135 18.40 -14.73 -0.92
C MET A 135 19.37 -15.89 -0.64
N GLY A 136 18.92 -16.93 0.08
CA GLY A 136 19.74 -18.11 0.37
C GLY A 136 19.97 -19.07 -0.81
N ARG A 137 19.43 -18.77 -2.01
CA ARG A 137 19.58 -19.59 -3.23
C ARG A 137 20.41 -18.89 -4.32
N LEU A 138 20.79 -17.65 -4.09
CA LEU A 138 21.51 -16.82 -5.04
C LEU A 138 22.99 -16.73 -4.63
N ASN A 139 23.88 -17.03 -5.56
CA ASN A 139 25.33 -17.04 -5.35
C ASN A 139 25.92 -15.62 -5.43
N ASN A 140 25.32 -14.76 -6.26
CA ASN A 140 25.70 -13.36 -6.41
C ASN A 140 24.44 -12.49 -6.35
N ILE A 141 24.34 -11.67 -5.31
CA ILE A 141 23.22 -10.74 -5.08
C ILE A 141 23.56 -9.30 -5.44
N SER A 142 24.81 -8.98 -5.84
CA SER A 142 25.23 -7.61 -6.13
C SER A 142 24.34 -6.89 -7.15
N PRO A 143 23.90 -7.53 -8.27
CA PRO A 143 23.00 -6.87 -9.21
C PRO A 143 21.65 -6.43 -8.59
N LEU A 144 21.14 -7.21 -7.64
CA LEU A 144 19.92 -6.86 -6.91
C LEU A 144 20.16 -5.71 -5.92
N LEU A 145 21.30 -5.70 -5.22
CA LEU A 145 21.64 -4.61 -4.31
C LEU A 145 21.85 -3.29 -5.06
N GLU A 146 22.55 -3.31 -6.19
CA GLU A 146 22.70 -2.15 -7.08
C GLU A 146 21.34 -1.61 -7.54
N LEU A 147 20.41 -2.50 -7.90
CA LEU A 147 19.06 -2.16 -8.28
C LEU A 147 18.29 -1.50 -7.12
N LEU A 148 18.38 -2.04 -5.91
CA LEU A 148 17.75 -1.46 -4.72
C LEU A 148 18.32 -0.08 -4.35
N SER A 149 19.62 0.14 -4.55
CA SER A 149 20.27 1.44 -4.33
C SER A 149 20.10 2.43 -5.49
N CYS A 150 19.59 2.01 -6.64
CA CYS A 150 19.35 2.87 -7.80
C CYS A 150 18.27 3.92 -7.51
N GLY A 151 18.59 5.21 -7.71
CA GLY A 151 17.67 6.32 -7.49
C GLY A 151 16.62 6.51 -8.60
N ASP A 152 16.89 5.99 -9.80
CA ASP A 152 16.04 6.19 -10.99
C ASP A 152 14.72 5.41 -10.91
N ILE A 153 14.71 4.34 -10.12
CA ILE A 153 13.52 3.51 -9.91
C ILE A 153 12.94 3.76 -8.53
N ARG A 154 11.64 4.03 -8.47
CA ARG A 154 10.92 4.19 -7.22
C ARG A 154 10.40 2.85 -6.73
N LYS A 155 10.69 2.49 -5.48
CA LYS A 155 10.28 1.24 -4.82
C LYS A 155 9.11 1.51 -3.90
N ILE A 156 7.95 0.93 -4.21
CA ILE A 156 6.69 1.17 -3.49
C ILE A 156 6.34 -0.07 -2.68
N GLY A 157 6.09 0.11 -1.38
CA GLY A 157 5.63 -0.98 -0.52
C GLY A 157 4.70 -0.50 0.59
N VAL A 158 4.32 -1.42 1.47
CA VAL A 158 3.45 -1.15 2.62
C VAL A 158 4.18 -1.57 3.90
N GLY A 159 4.57 -0.61 4.73
CA GLY A 159 5.31 -0.88 5.97
C GLY A 159 6.81 -1.10 5.79
N ILE A 160 7.37 -0.72 4.64
CA ILE A 160 8.73 -1.06 4.20
C ILE A 160 9.87 -0.34 4.93
N ARG A 161 9.57 0.55 5.87
CA ARG A 161 10.61 1.20 6.69
C ARG A 161 11.44 0.18 7.48
N ASP A 162 10.77 -0.81 8.05
CA ASP A 162 11.45 -1.85 8.83
C ASP A 162 12.22 -2.81 7.92
N ASP A 163 11.69 -3.11 6.73
CA ASP A 163 12.35 -3.94 5.73
C ASP A 163 13.62 -3.28 5.20
N ASN A 164 13.58 -1.98 4.88
CA ASN A 164 14.75 -1.23 4.44
C ASN A 164 15.85 -1.18 5.52
N ARG A 165 15.47 -1.06 6.80
CA ARG A 165 16.44 -1.16 7.91
C ARG A 165 17.08 -2.55 7.96
N LYS A 166 16.31 -3.62 7.77
CA LYS A 166 16.84 -4.99 7.73
C LYS A 166 17.74 -5.23 6.52
N ILE A 167 17.39 -4.71 5.34
CA ILE A 167 18.25 -4.80 4.15
C ILE A 167 19.60 -4.16 4.43
N PHE A 168 19.62 -2.98 5.06
CA PHE A 168 20.88 -2.34 5.44
C PHE A 168 21.67 -3.20 6.44
N GLN A 169 21.01 -3.73 7.47
CA GLN A 169 21.67 -4.58 8.47
C GLN A 169 22.17 -5.92 7.92
N ASN A 170 21.45 -6.54 6.97
CA ASN A 170 21.80 -7.84 6.41
C ASN A 170 22.82 -7.74 5.28
N PHE A 171 22.80 -6.66 4.48
CA PHE A 171 23.53 -6.57 3.22
C PHE A 171 24.32 -5.27 3.02
N GLY A 172 24.30 -4.34 3.98
CA GLY A 172 24.94 -3.02 3.84
C GLY A 172 24.30 -2.12 2.77
N CYS A 173 23.16 -2.53 2.22
CA CYS A 173 22.51 -1.85 1.10
C CYS A 173 21.53 -0.79 1.62
N LYS A 174 21.73 0.46 1.21
CA LYS A 174 20.75 1.53 1.42
C LYS A 174 19.77 1.55 0.25
N VAL A 175 18.51 1.23 0.51
CA VAL A 175 17.45 1.32 -0.50
C VAL A 175 17.17 2.80 -0.79
N SER A 176 17.29 3.20 -2.06
CA SER A 176 17.07 4.59 -2.50
C SER A 176 15.67 4.77 -3.08
N ASN A 177 15.11 6.00 -3.08
CA ASN A 177 13.83 6.32 -3.72
C ASN A 177 12.70 5.32 -3.37
N ALA A 178 12.52 5.02 -2.08
CA ALA A 178 11.47 4.15 -1.58
C ALA A 178 10.28 4.98 -1.08
N VAL A 179 9.06 4.52 -1.32
CA VAL A 179 7.81 5.10 -0.82
C VAL A 179 7.05 4.03 -0.05
N ASP A 180 6.82 4.31 1.24
CA ASP A 180 5.93 3.52 2.07
C ASP A 180 4.51 4.10 1.96
N LEU A 181 3.58 3.34 1.40
CA LEU A 181 2.18 3.76 1.26
C LEU A 181 1.52 4.09 2.61
N SER A 182 2.03 3.56 3.72
CA SER A 182 1.55 3.93 5.06
C SER A 182 1.78 5.42 5.34
N GLU A 183 2.80 6.04 4.75
CA GLU A 183 3.06 7.48 4.85
C GLU A 183 2.05 8.29 4.04
N VAL A 184 1.69 7.82 2.86
CA VAL A 184 0.65 8.46 2.02
C VAL A 184 -0.69 8.45 2.76
N PHE A 185 -1.06 7.32 3.37
CA PHE A 185 -2.27 7.24 4.20
C PHE A 185 -2.15 8.06 5.49
N GLN A 186 -0.96 8.19 6.08
CA GLN A 186 -0.78 9.10 7.21
C GLN A 186 -1.00 10.56 6.81
N GLU A 187 -0.47 10.99 5.67
CA GLU A 187 -0.58 12.36 5.19
C GLU A 187 -2.02 12.72 4.78
N VAL A 188 -2.68 11.82 4.05
CA VAL A 188 -4.03 12.06 3.50
C VAL A 188 -5.11 11.79 4.56
N CYS A 189 -4.97 10.72 5.33
CA CYS A 189 -6.03 10.18 6.16
C CYS A 189 -5.77 10.32 7.67
N ASN A 190 -4.58 10.80 8.07
CA ASN A 190 -4.10 10.75 9.45
C ASN A 190 -4.15 9.32 10.03
N GLN A 191 -3.87 8.31 9.20
CA GLN A 191 -3.90 6.90 9.57
C GLN A 191 -2.56 6.22 9.26
N ARG A 192 -1.76 5.97 10.30
CA ARG A 192 -0.42 5.38 10.17
C ARG A 192 -0.41 3.86 9.98
N MET A 193 -1.47 3.17 10.38
CA MET A 193 -1.51 1.71 10.49
C MET A 193 -2.56 1.07 9.57
N VAL A 194 -2.57 1.47 8.31
CA VAL A 194 -3.44 0.85 7.30
C VAL A 194 -2.67 -0.31 6.66
N GLY A 195 -3.17 -1.54 6.79
CA GLY A 195 -2.55 -2.71 6.15
C GLY A 195 -2.89 -2.81 4.66
N SER A 196 -2.10 -3.55 3.88
CA SER A 196 -2.30 -3.71 2.42
C SER A 196 -3.71 -4.16 2.04
N LYS A 197 -4.32 -5.10 2.80
CA LYS A 197 -5.73 -5.51 2.60
C LYS A 197 -6.70 -4.33 2.59
N GLN A 198 -6.54 -3.39 3.53
CA GLN A 198 -7.41 -2.22 3.62
C GLN A 198 -7.09 -1.20 2.52
N MET A 199 -5.81 -1.00 2.19
CA MET A 199 -5.43 -0.10 1.09
C MET A 199 -6.02 -0.58 -0.25
N VAL A 200 -5.90 -1.87 -0.55
CA VAL A 200 -6.48 -2.49 -1.76
C VAL A 200 -8.01 -2.33 -1.78
N ALA A 201 -8.68 -2.58 -0.66
CA ALA A 201 -10.13 -2.45 -0.57
C ALA A 201 -10.60 -1.01 -0.77
N ARG A 202 -9.93 -0.03 -0.14
CA ARG A 202 -10.34 1.37 -0.21
C ARG A 202 -10.02 2.02 -1.56
N VAL A 203 -8.89 1.67 -2.15
CA VAL A 203 -8.35 2.29 -3.38
C VAL A 203 -8.77 1.53 -4.65
N LEU A 204 -8.59 0.21 -4.66
CA LEU A 204 -8.85 -0.63 -5.83
C LEU A 204 -10.25 -1.26 -5.81
N LYS A 205 -10.98 -1.14 -4.70
CA LYS A 205 -12.31 -1.75 -4.49
C LYS A 205 -12.28 -3.27 -4.70
N LYS A 206 -11.19 -3.91 -4.27
CA LYS A 206 -10.96 -5.36 -4.36
C LYS A 206 -10.62 -5.96 -2.99
N ASN A 207 -10.85 -7.26 -2.81
CA ASN A 207 -10.51 -7.99 -1.60
C ASN A 207 -9.17 -8.74 -1.77
N LEU A 208 -8.10 -8.24 -1.14
CA LEU A 208 -6.82 -8.94 -1.04
C LEU A 208 -6.87 -9.98 0.08
N VAL A 209 -6.90 -11.26 -0.30
CA VAL A 209 -7.01 -12.37 0.65
C VAL A 209 -5.64 -12.77 1.18
N LYS A 210 -5.33 -12.34 2.42
CA LYS A 210 -4.08 -12.69 3.10
C LYS A 210 -4.30 -13.81 4.12
N LYS A 211 -3.78 -15.01 3.82
CA LYS A 211 -3.78 -16.13 4.78
C LYS A 211 -2.66 -15.94 5.78
N ARG A 212 -2.98 -15.67 7.06
CA ARG A 212 -2.00 -15.52 8.15
C ARG A 212 -1.01 -16.69 8.22
N LYS A 213 -1.47 -17.93 7.96
CA LYS A 213 -0.60 -19.12 7.94
C LYS A 213 0.56 -19.01 6.94
N ILE A 214 0.38 -18.29 5.82
CA ILE A 214 1.43 -18.08 4.82
C ILE A 214 2.38 -16.97 5.25
N SER A 215 1.86 -15.87 5.79
CA SER A 215 2.70 -14.75 6.25
C SER A 215 3.66 -15.15 7.38
N ILE A 216 3.25 -16.11 8.23
CA ILE A 216 4.09 -16.67 9.31
C ILE A 216 4.71 -18.02 8.94
N SER A 217 4.79 -18.34 7.64
CA SER A 217 5.40 -19.59 7.19
C SER A 217 6.93 -19.51 7.22
N ASN A 218 7.59 -20.66 7.03
CA ASN A 218 9.04 -20.67 6.84
C ASN A 218 9.39 -20.22 5.41
N TRP A 219 9.90 -18.99 5.28
CA TRP A 219 10.33 -18.43 4.00
C TRP A 219 11.75 -18.83 3.57
N GLU A 220 12.51 -19.50 4.45
CA GLU A 220 13.86 -20.02 4.16
C GLU A 220 13.84 -21.44 3.54
N VAL A 221 12.67 -21.92 3.11
CA VAL A 221 12.54 -23.24 2.47
C VAL A 221 13.32 -23.29 1.14
N LYS A 222 13.83 -24.48 0.79
CA LYS A 222 14.62 -24.71 -0.43
C LYS A 222 13.84 -24.32 -1.71
N SER A 223 12.55 -24.64 -1.73
CA SER A 223 11.62 -24.31 -2.80
C SER A 223 10.35 -23.73 -2.19
N LEU A 224 9.94 -22.55 -2.65
CA LEU A 224 8.69 -21.92 -2.22
C LEU A 224 7.50 -22.72 -2.75
N SER A 225 6.46 -22.83 -1.93
CA SER A 225 5.17 -23.36 -2.39
C SER A 225 4.45 -22.36 -3.29
N LEU A 226 3.51 -22.83 -4.12
CA LEU A 226 2.67 -21.96 -4.95
C LEU A 226 1.91 -20.91 -4.10
N GLN A 227 1.49 -21.27 -2.89
CA GLN A 227 0.80 -20.34 -1.98
C GLN A 227 1.73 -19.24 -1.46
N GLN A 228 3.00 -19.56 -1.19
CA GLN A 228 4.03 -18.57 -0.82
C GLN A 228 4.36 -17.65 -1.99
N ILE A 229 4.53 -18.22 -3.19
CA ILE A 229 4.79 -17.45 -4.42
C ILE A 229 3.66 -16.46 -4.67
N GLN A 230 2.41 -16.93 -4.65
CA GLN A 230 1.22 -16.09 -4.86
C GLN A 230 1.10 -14.99 -3.81
N TYR A 231 1.25 -15.33 -2.52
CA TYR A 231 1.19 -14.35 -1.44
C TYR A 231 2.24 -13.25 -1.62
N ALA A 232 3.49 -13.66 -1.87
CA ALA A 232 4.63 -12.77 -2.03
C ALA A 232 4.46 -11.85 -3.26
N SER A 233 3.97 -12.39 -4.38
CA SER A 233 3.70 -11.58 -5.57
C SER A 233 2.52 -10.63 -5.39
N ASP A 234 1.46 -11.05 -4.72
CA ASP A 234 0.28 -10.22 -4.49
C ASP A 234 0.60 -8.99 -3.62
N ASP A 235 1.45 -9.15 -2.61
CA ASP A 235 1.87 -8.03 -1.77
C ASP A 235 2.66 -6.98 -2.57
N ALA A 236 3.61 -7.40 -3.41
CA ALA A 236 4.35 -6.47 -4.28
C ALA A 236 3.45 -5.85 -5.37
N PHE A 237 2.64 -6.64 -6.08
CA PHE A 237 1.74 -6.11 -7.11
C PHE A 237 0.73 -5.12 -6.53
N SER A 238 0.09 -5.48 -5.41
CA SER A 238 -0.96 -4.65 -4.84
C SER A 238 -0.43 -3.31 -4.35
N ALA A 239 0.79 -3.26 -3.80
CA ALA A 239 1.45 -2.00 -3.45
C ALA A 239 1.62 -1.10 -4.69
N LEU A 240 2.13 -1.64 -5.80
CA LEU A 240 2.31 -0.87 -7.04
C LEU A 240 0.97 -0.38 -7.60
N GLU A 241 -0.04 -1.24 -7.70
CA GLU A 241 -1.35 -0.89 -8.25
C GLU A 241 -2.07 0.17 -7.41
N VAL A 242 -2.00 0.05 -6.07
CA VAL A 242 -2.53 1.05 -5.14
C VAL A 242 -1.83 2.40 -5.37
N PHE A 243 -0.50 2.42 -5.42
CA PHE A 243 0.25 3.65 -5.66
C PHE A 243 -0.11 4.32 -6.99
N LEU A 244 -0.14 3.56 -8.09
CA LEU A 244 -0.48 4.10 -9.40
C LEU A 244 -1.91 4.65 -9.44
N LYS A 245 -2.86 3.97 -8.78
CA LYS A 245 -4.24 4.45 -8.70
C LYS A 245 -4.35 5.72 -7.87
N LEU A 246 -3.70 5.78 -6.70
CA LEU A 246 -3.64 6.99 -5.86
C LEU A 246 -3.01 8.14 -6.63
N ARG A 247 -1.85 7.93 -7.25
CA ARG A 247 -1.16 8.92 -8.08
C ARG A 247 -2.07 9.51 -9.14
N ASN A 248 -2.78 8.67 -9.91
CA ASN A 248 -3.68 9.14 -10.94
C ASN A 248 -4.86 9.95 -10.36
N LEU A 249 -5.44 9.51 -9.24
CA LEU A 249 -6.53 10.23 -8.58
C LEU A 249 -6.07 11.60 -8.05
N PHE A 250 -4.91 11.66 -7.39
CA PHE A 250 -4.38 12.93 -6.87
C PHE A 250 -3.89 13.88 -7.97
N ILE A 251 -3.43 13.36 -9.11
CA ILE A 251 -3.19 14.20 -10.31
C ILE A 251 -4.50 14.81 -10.81
N GLN A 252 -5.57 14.02 -10.90
CA GLN A 252 -6.88 14.51 -11.33
C GLN A 252 -7.41 15.61 -10.39
N PHE A 253 -7.10 15.53 -9.09
CA PHE A 253 -7.52 16.49 -8.09
C PHE A 253 -6.38 17.41 -7.63
N ARG A 254 -5.39 17.69 -8.48
CA ARG A 254 -4.17 18.41 -8.11
C ARG A 254 -4.46 19.75 -7.41
N HIS A 255 -5.46 20.50 -7.88
CA HIS A 255 -5.87 21.79 -7.30
C HIS A 255 -6.40 21.70 -5.86
N PHE A 256 -6.82 20.50 -5.42
CA PHE A 256 -7.32 20.22 -4.07
C PHE A 256 -6.31 19.44 -3.20
N THR A 257 -5.18 19.03 -3.79
CA THR A 257 -4.26 18.09 -3.17
C THR A 257 -3.12 18.83 -2.47
N PRO A 258 -2.84 18.54 -1.18
CA PRO A 258 -1.68 19.11 -0.49
C PRO A 258 -0.36 18.74 -1.18
N ASN A 259 0.59 19.69 -1.24
CA ASN A 259 1.89 19.48 -1.89
C ASN A 259 2.68 18.30 -1.30
N GLY A 260 2.55 18.02 0.01
CA GLY A 260 3.17 16.87 0.66
C GLY A 260 2.74 15.54 0.03
N VAL A 261 1.45 15.39 -0.29
CA VAL A 261 0.89 14.21 -0.95
C VAL A 261 1.41 14.08 -2.39
N LEU A 262 1.47 15.19 -3.13
CA LEU A 262 1.98 15.21 -4.51
C LEU A 262 3.47 14.79 -4.58
N SER A 263 4.28 15.27 -3.63
CA SER A 263 5.70 14.91 -3.52
C SER A 263 5.90 13.40 -3.29
N LEU A 264 5.17 12.81 -2.33
CA LEU A 264 5.20 11.37 -2.06
C LEU A 264 4.83 10.53 -3.29
N LEU A 265 3.94 11.05 -4.14
CA LEU A 265 3.46 10.36 -5.34
C LEU A 265 4.28 10.66 -6.62
N ALA A 266 5.39 11.41 -6.53
CA ALA A 266 6.15 11.86 -7.70
C ALA A 266 5.23 12.54 -8.73
N VAL A 267 4.46 13.48 -8.23
CA VAL A 267 3.68 14.40 -9.04
C VAL A 267 4.39 15.75 -8.91
N GLU A 268 5.27 16.03 -9.87
CA GLU A 268 5.93 17.33 -10.04
C GLU A 268 4.95 18.37 -10.57
#